data_AF-A0A4V2J2X2-F1
#
_entry.id   AF-A0A4V2J2X2-F1
#
_cell.length_a   1.000
_cell.length_b   1.000
_cell.length_c   1.000
_cell.angle_alpha   90.00
_cell.angle_beta   90.00
_cell.angle_gamma   90.00
#
_symmetry.space_group_name_H-M   'P 1'
#
loop_
_entity.id
_entity.type
_entity.pdbx_description
1 polymer ?
#
loop_
_entity_poly.entity_id
_entity_poly.type
_entity_poly.pdbx_seq_one_letter_code
_entity_poly.pdbx_strand_id
1 'polypeptide(L)' 'MTRQKLIDKVEEAIKSYNGKATIVQISKYIWDNYEQELRESGDIFYTWQYEIRWAAKKLRDKGIMKSVDMSPRGIWEIS' A
#
# COMPACT_ATOMS: atom_id res chain seq x y z
N MET A 1 4.40 12.98 1.95
CA MET A 1 3.55 11.85 1.50
C MET A 1 2.16 12.39 1.25
N THR A 2 1.44 11.92 0.23
CA THR A 2 0.00 12.24 0.06
C THR A 2 -0.80 10.97 -0.12
N ARG A 3 -2.11 11.07 0.10
CA ARG A 3 -3.05 9.95 -0.12
C ARG A 3 -2.95 9.37 -1.54
N GLN A 4 -2.79 10.25 -2.54
CA GLN A 4 -2.63 9.82 -3.93
C GLN A 4 -1.30 9.09 -4.14
N LYS A 5 -0.20 9.61 -3.58
CA LYS A 5 1.11 8.95 -3.65
C LYS A 5 1.12 7.58 -2.96
N LEU A 6 0.36 7.41 -1.87
CA LEU A 6 0.23 6.11 -1.20
C LEU A 6 -0.36 5.02 -2.09
N ILE A 7 -1.15 5.36 -3.12
CA ILE A 7 -1.60 4.39 -4.12
C ILE A 7 -0.39 3.78 -4.84
N ASP A 8 0.47 4.64 -5.36
CA ASP A 8 1.64 4.23 -6.12
C ASP A 8 2.63 3.48 -5.21
N LYS A 9 2.80 3.93 -3.95
CA LYS A 9 3.68 3.27 -2.98
C LYS A 9 3.20 1.90 -2.52
N VAL A 10 1.88 1.69 -2.42
CA VAL A 10 1.34 0.35 -2.14
C VAL A 10 1.59 -0.59 -3.32
N GLU A 11 1.39 -0.14 -4.55
CA GLU A 11 1.68 -0.93 -5.75
C GLU A 11 3.17 -1.29 -5.84
N GLU A 12 4.04 -0.30 -5.66
CA GLU A 12 5.50 -0.45 -5.64
C GLU A 12 5.94 -1.47 -4.57
N ALA A 13 5.38 -1.37 -3.37
CA ALA A 13 5.66 -2.31 -2.28
C ALA A 13 5.23 -3.74 -2.64
N ILE A 14 4.03 -3.95 -3.19
CA ILE A 14 3.59 -5.31 -3.55
C ILE A 14 4.50 -5.88 -4.66
N LYS A 15 4.90 -5.06 -5.63
CA LYS A 15 5.82 -5.45 -6.70
C LYS A 15 7.22 -5.83 -6.17
N SER A 16 7.72 -5.15 -5.14
CA SER A 16 9.01 -5.49 -4.52
C SER A 16 8.99 -6.83 -3.77
N TYR A 17 7.81 -7.32 -3.37
CA TYR A 17 7.59 -8.67 -2.84
C TYR A 17 7.06 -9.66 -3.90
N ASN A 18 7.60 -9.61 -5.13
CA ASN A 18 7.24 -10.53 -6.22
C ASN A 18 5.72 -10.54 -6.54
N GLY A 19 5.06 -9.40 -6.40
CA GLY A 19 3.65 -9.24 -6.70
C GLY A 19 2.69 -9.71 -5.60
N LYS A 20 3.19 -10.14 -4.44
CA LYS A 20 2.38 -10.63 -3.30
C LYS A 20 2.94 -10.15 -1.96
N ALA A 21 2.16 -9.39 -1.20
CA ALA A 21 2.60 -8.88 0.10
C ALA A 21 1.48 -8.87 1.14
N THR A 22 1.84 -9.01 2.41
CA THR A 22 0.96 -8.69 3.53
C THR A 22 0.93 -7.19 3.78
N ILE A 23 -0.12 -6.69 4.46
CA ILE A 23 -0.19 -5.29 4.86
C ILE A 23 1.01 -4.88 5.73
N VAL A 24 1.55 -5.78 6.55
CA VAL A 24 2.72 -5.51 7.39
C VAL A 24 3.99 -5.36 6.54
N GLN A 25 4.19 -6.23 5.55
CA GLN A 25 5.31 -6.11 4.60
C GLN A 25 5.24 -4.79 3.82
N ILE A 26 4.05 -4.38 3.39
CA ILE A 26 3.82 -3.10 2.70
C ILE A 26 4.12 -1.94 3.65
N SER A 27 3.64 -1.98 4.89
CA SER A 27 3.93 -0.94 5.89
C SER A 27 5.43 -0.81 6.16
N LYS A 28 6.14 -1.92 6.33
CA LYS A 28 7.60 -1.92 6.50
C LYS A 28 8.31 -1.32 5.30
N TYR A 29 7.96 -1.75 4.08
CA TYR A 29 8.52 -1.18 2.86
C TYR A 29 8.34 0.33 2.78
N ILE A 30 7.13 0.83 3.05
CA ILE A 30 6.87 2.27 2.98
C ILE A 30 7.65 3.01 4.07
N TRP A 31 7.71 2.47 5.28
CA TRP A 31 8.51 3.06 6.36
C TRP A 31 9.99 3.12 5.99
N ASP A 32 10.59 1.98 5.64
CA ASP A 32 12.02 1.84 5.39
C ASP A 32 12.51 2.71 4.22
N ASN A 33 11.65 2.98 3.23
CA ASN A 33 12.03 3.71 2.02
C ASN A 33 11.53 5.17 1.97
N TYR A 34 10.47 5.50 2.72
CA TYR A 34 9.79 6.81 2.62
C TYR A 34 9.55 7.46 3.98
N GLU A 35 10.32 7.10 5.00
CA GLU A 35 10.21 7.64 6.37
C GLU A 35 10.19 9.17 6.38
N GLN A 36 11.16 9.82 5.73
CA GLN A 36 11.26 11.28 5.74
C GLN A 36 10.01 11.92 5.11
N GLU A 37 9.61 11.44 3.92
CA GLU A 37 8.41 11.94 3.24
C GLU A 37 7.13 11.69 4.05
N LEU A 38 7.06 10.60 4.81
CA LEU A 38 5.97 10.34 5.75
C LEU A 38 5.98 11.33 6.92
N ARG A 39 7.13 11.56 7.55
CA ARG A 39 7.26 12.51 8.68
C ARG A 39 6.84 13.92 8.28
N GLU A 40 7.13 14.33 7.05
CA GLU A 40 6.77 15.64 6.50
C GLU A 40 5.30 15.73 6.00
N SER A 41 4.49 14.67 6.17
CA SER A 41 3.14 14.60 5.59
C SER A 41 2.00 15.17 6.43
N GLY A 42 2.30 15.82 7.56
CA GLY A 42 1.30 16.38 8.47
C GLY A 42 0.40 15.28 9.05
N ASP A 43 -0.93 15.47 9.01
CA ASP A 43 -1.90 14.52 9.57
C ASP A 43 -1.83 13.11 8.93
N ILE A 44 -1.34 13.02 7.69
CA ILE A 44 -1.12 11.74 7.01
C ILE A 44 -0.07 10.90 7.76
N PHE A 45 0.89 11.53 8.44
CA PHE A 45 1.91 10.81 9.21
C PHE A 45 1.28 9.93 10.31
N TYR A 46 0.14 10.33 10.85
CA TYR A 46 -0.56 9.59 11.90
C TYR A 46 -1.63 8.63 11.35
N THR A 47 -1.99 8.76 10.08
CA THR A 47 -3.12 8.04 9.46
C THR A 47 -2.73 7.19 8.26
N TRP A 48 -1.47 7.21 7.81
CA TRP A 48 -1.06 6.55 6.57
C TRP A 48 -1.31 5.04 6.56
N GLN A 49 -1.25 4.36 7.72
CA GLN A 49 -1.56 2.93 7.82
C GLN A 49 -3.04 2.62 7.57
N TYR A 50 -3.93 3.56 7.84
CA TYR A 50 -5.32 3.49 7.39
C TYR A 50 -5.41 3.81 5.90
N GLU A 51 -4.69 4.84 5.44
CA GLU A 51 -4.71 5.26 4.03
C GLU A 51 -4.20 4.19 3.06
N ILE A 52 -3.25 3.33 3.45
CA ILE A 52 -2.80 2.22 2.58
C ILE A 52 -3.93 1.21 2.29
N ARG A 53 -4.93 1.07 3.19
CA ARG A 53 -6.10 0.22 2.94
C ARG A 53 -7.02 0.85 1.91
N TRP A 54 -7.19 2.18 1.97
CA TRP A 54 -7.91 2.92 0.94
C TRP A 54 -7.17 2.86 -0.40
N ALA A 55 -5.84 2.99 -0.39
CA ALA A 55 -5.01 2.83 -1.57
C ALA A 55 -5.19 1.45 -2.22
N ALA A 56 -5.17 0.37 -1.44
CA ALA A 56 -5.46 -0.97 -1.93
C ALA A 56 -6.86 -1.09 -2.53
N LYS A 57 -7.88 -0.46 -1.94
CA LYS A 57 -9.21 -0.39 -2.56
C LYS A 57 -9.15 0.28 -3.93
N LYS A 58 -8.43 1.41 -4.06
CA LYS A 58 -8.28 2.11 -5.34
C LYS A 58 -7.54 1.30 -6.39
N LEU A 59 -6.52 0.54 -6.01
CA LEU A 59 -5.81 -0.34 -6.93
C LEU A 59 -6.72 -1.49 -7.44
N ARG A 60 -7.58 -2.03 -6.57
CA ARG A 60 -8.60 -3.02 -6.99
C ARG A 60 -9.65 -2.41 -7.91
N ASP A 61 -10.15 -1.22 -7.58
CA ASP A 61 -11.12 -0.50 -8.43
C ASP A 61 -10.52 -0.22 -9.84
N LYS A 62 -9.19 -0.07 -9.93
CA LYS A 62 -8.44 0.09 -11.20
C LYS A 62 -8.06 -1.22 -11.90
N GLY A 63 -8.33 -2.38 -11.30
CA GLY A 63 -7.92 -3.69 -11.81
C GLY A 63 -6.43 -4.00 -11.68
N ILE A 64 -5.65 -3.18 -10.96
CA ILE A 64 -4.20 -3.37 -10.76
C ILE A 64 -3.92 -4.39 -9.65
N MET A 65 -4.79 -4.46 -8.65
CA MET A 65 -4.73 -5.48 -7.60
C MET A 65 -5.91 -6.45 -7.71
N LYS A 66 -5.66 -7.71 -7.36
CA LYS A 66 -6.71 -8.73 -7.25
C LYS A 66 -7.74 -8.36 -6.19
N SER A 67 -8.99 -8.75 -6.43
CA SER A 67 -10.06 -8.61 -5.45
C SER A 67 -9.76 -9.45 -4.20
N VAL A 68 -10.45 -9.14 -3.10
CA VAL A 68 -10.27 -9.83 -1.82
C VAL A 68 -10.59 -11.32 -1.95
N ASP A 69 -11.56 -11.68 -2.79
CA ASP A 69 -12.00 -13.07 -3.00
C ASP A 69 -11.04 -13.88 -3.88
N MET A 70 -10.18 -13.22 -4.66
CA MET A 70 -9.20 -13.86 -5.53
C MET A 70 -7.83 -14.07 -4.86
N SER A 71 -7.62 -13.53 -3.66
CA SER A 71 -6.34 -13.59 -2.94
C SER A 71 -6.49 -14.33 -1.61
N PRO A 72 -5.46 -15.07 -1.14
CA PRO A 72 -5.48 -15.65 0.21
C PRO A 72 -5.71 -14.58 1.28
N ARG A 73 -6.40 -14.95 2.37
CA ARG A 73 -6.69 -14.03 3.47
C ARG A 73 -5.40 -13.39 4.01
N GLY A 74 -5.36 -12.06 4.00
CA GLY A 74 -4.21 -11.28 4.50
C GLY A 74 -3.12 -11.04 3.46
N ILE A 75 -3.24 -11.57 2.25
CA ILE A 75 -2.33 -11.34 1.13
C ILE A 75 -2.95 -10.36 0.13
N TRP A 76 -2.17 -9.37 -0.27
CA TRP A 76 -2.48 -8.42 -1.34
C TRP A 76 -1.63 -8.76 -2.54
N GLU A 77 -2.27 -8.90 -3.70
CA GLU A 77 -1.63 -9.40 -4.92
C GLU A 77 -1.94 -8.47 -6.11
N ILE A 78 -0.96 -8.27 -6.98
CA ILE A 78 -1.14 -7.58 -8.27
C ILE A 78 -1.91 -8.52 -9.22
N SER A 79 -2.83 -7.95 -10.02
CA SER A 79 -3.64 -8.71 -11.00
C SER A 79 -2.80 -9.42 -12.05
#